data_AF-A0A7J9RT05-F1
#
_entry.id   AF-A0A7J9RT05-F1
#
_cell.length_a   1.000
_cell.length_b   1.000
_cell.length_c   1.000
_cell.angle_alpha   90.00
_cell.angle_beta   90.00
_cell.angle_gamma   90.00
#
_symmetry.space_group_name_H-M   'P 1'
#
loop_
_entity.id
_entity.type
_entity.pdbx_description
1 polymer ?
#
loop_
_entity_poly.entity_id
_entity_poly.type
_entity_poly.pdbx_seq_one_letter_code
_entity_poly.pdbx_strand_id
1 'polypeptide(L)'
;MKIINKKLFYSSIANLFLILIFSIGFHKELLGLISIPFSILSSTNRKYLKIALVLAFLSSILEFPAIEYPVVLLLSFVVLFNFFVGTLIVSITDLVFLLTFLGYEIVRVPLNSFLLIPLATTSAYIGFLCIRALKGLDYNVITFKVQGLPSGTTWYLTFNNGTYPVSGEYTEIIADKGTWIICPIKVGNQYYVPDRYVGESVGGDIINIKFSKVTSIDPIKYPECIITFVGRNIPTDIVLRVDGKKYSGKEVTIFPSTVSVNWIAEDIVIGDLLFEPKVKSGMASRGQRVEIEFEPRLMRKKSQFDVYNWDPMNWIGENVYGYKISEIIGEGGGSYVLKGEKDNKFYAIKVLKVQPAKSQTVALRDFIDLFKESNSLIELSNHEGLVKLFGIFIDINQIGSIMRGDGETYLRYPPSIVMEFMEGGTVKDLLKFYYTDKKWYDLVRIILLRVSLALSHIHKSGYVHLDIKPQNIFFSEKLPNNISDILSFLSMKPQIVKLGDLGSTTKIGGKIMQITPEYSSPKQIENAILGLGATTDMDIFSFGILAYHLLTGGKVSPTAKLIDEAIELYNNNRLKDSLLKIDEAKKVLENWNIDLPSDVPSPLEEIVKGCIKGKINSMEEVIKKLT
;
A
#
# COMPACT_ATOMS: atom_id res chain seq x y z
N MET A 1 -41.78 -17.78 -0.24
CA MET A 1 -42.03 -19.18 0.15
C MET A 1 -43.36 -19.25 0.89
N LYS A 2 -44.23 -20.21 0.56
CA LYS A 2 -45.48 -20.42 1.33
C LYS A 2 -45.15 -21.15 2.63
N ILE A 3 -45.74 -20.72 3.74
CA ILE A 3 -45.72 -21.44 5.02
C ILE A 3 -46.37 -22.80 4.76
N ILE A 4 -45.62 -23.88 4.93
CA ILE A 4 -46.11 -25.25 4.64
C ILE A 4 -45.74 -26.16 5.80
N ASN A 5 -46.75 -26.83 6.36
CA ASN A 5 -46.57 -28.01 7.18
C ASN A 5 -46.48 -29.24 6.28
N LYS A 6 -45.27 -29.61 5.89
CA LYS A 6 -45.01 -30.70 4.93
C LYS A 6 -45.59 -32.03 5.43
N LYS A 7 -45.44 -32.32 6.73
CA LYS A 7 -45.98 -33.54 7.35
C LYS A 7 -47.50 -33.62 7.22
N LEU A 8 -48.20 -32.56 7.60
CA LEU A 8 -49.66 -32.47 7.48
C LEU A 8 -50.12 -32.59 6.02
N PHE A 9 -49.40 -31.96 5.08
CA PHE A 9 -49.71 -32.06 3.65
C PHE A 9 -49.58 -33.50 3.12
N TYR A 10 -48.43 -34.15 3.33
CA TYR A 10 -48.20 -35.52 2.85
C TYR A 10 -49.15 -36.53 3.51
N SER A 11 -49.40 -36.42 4.81
CA SER A 11 -50.35 -37.30 5.51
C SER A 11 -51.79 -37.08 5.03
N SER A 12 -52.18 -35.85 4.70
CA SER A 12 -53.50 -35.56 4.13
C SER A 12 -53.66 -36.14 2.71
N ILE A 13 -52.61 -36.10 1.89
CA ILE A 13 -52.60 -36.72 0.56
C ILE A 13 -52.63 -38.26 0.68
N ALA A 14 -51.86 -38.84 1.59
CA ALA A 14 -51.89 -40.29 1.84
C ALA A 14 -53.29 -40.76 2.25
N ASN A 15 -53.97 -40.00 3.12
CA ASN A 15 -55.35 -40.31 3.51
C ASN A 15 -56.34 -40.21 2.33
N LEU A 16 -56.15 -39.23 1.42
CA LEU A 16 -56.93 -39.14 0.19
C LEU A 16 -56.76 -40.38 -0.70
N PHE A 17 -55.53 -40.87 -0.88
CA PHE A 17 -55.28 -42.09 -1.64
C PHE A 17 -55.93 -43.31 -0.99
N LEU A 18 -55.88 -43.43 0.34
CA LEU A 18 -56.55 -44.53 1.05
C LEU A 18 -58.07 -44.49 0.83
N ILE A 19 -58.71 -43.31 0.91
CA ILE A 19 -60.14 -43.15 0.59
C ILE A 19 -60.42 -43.58 -0.86
N LEU A 20 -59.62 -43.13 -1.82
CA LEU A 20 -59.83 -43.46 -3.24
C LEU A 20 -59.63 -44.94 -3.56
N ILE A 21 -58.73 -45.64 -2.85
CA ILE A 21 -58.46 -47.07 -3.04
C ILE A 21 -59.56 -47.93 -2.42
N PHE A 22 -60.11 -47.51 -1.27
CA PHE A 22 -61.04 -48.34 -0.50
C PHE A 22 -62.53 -47.97 -0.70
N SER A 23 -62.86 -46.82 -1.28
CA SER A 23 -64.26 -46.43 -1.54
C SER A 23 -64.79 -46.92 -2.89
N ILE A 24 -65.50 -48.05 -2.88
CA ILE A 24 -66.63 -48.29 -3.78
C ILE A 24 -67.84 -48.64 -2.92
N GLY A 25 -68.64 -47.63 -2.54
CA GLY A 25 -70.09 -47.83 -2.35
C GLY A 25 -70.78 -47.47 -1.03
N PHE A 26 -70.39 -46.45 -0.24
CA PHE A 26 -71.21 -46.06 0.94
C PHE A 26 -71.37 -44.55 1.20
N HIS A 27 -72.57 -44.16 1.68
CA HIS A 27 -72.94 -42.79 2.09
C HIS A 27 -72.28 -42.29 3.40
N LYS A 28 -71.61 -43.18 4.17
CA LYS A 28 -71.03 -42.86 5.48
C LYS A 28 -69.65 -42.19 5.40
N GLU A 29 -69.06 -42.07 4.21
CA GLU A 29 -67.70 -41.57 3.95
C GLU A 29 -67.65 -40.07 3.57
N LEU A 30 -68.81 -39.41 3.50
CA LEU A 30 -68.95 -38.03 3.04
C LEU A 30 -68.16 -37.04 3.91
N LEU A 31 -68.10 -37.25 5.23
CA LEU A 31 -67.31 -36.41 6.12
C LEU A 31 -65.80 -36.58 5.92
N GLY A 32 -65.32 -37.78 5.62
CA GLY A 32 -63.91 -38.04 5.30
C GLY A 32 -63.49 -37.30 4.04
N LEU A 33 -64.31 -37.37 2.99
CA LEU A 33 -64.12 -36.63 1.74
C LEU A 33 -64.15 -35.11 1.95
N ILE A 34 -64.99 -34.60 2.84
CA ILE A 34 -65.02 -33.17 3.20
C ILE A 34 -63.82 -32.77 4.05
N SER A 35 -63.32 -33.65 4.92
CA SER A 35 -62.19 -33.35 5.81
C SER A 35 -60.87 -33.14 5.08
N ILE A 36 -60.65 -33.85 3.96
CA ILE A 36 -59.39 -33.83 3.19
C ILE A 36 -59.06 -32.47 2.59
N PRO A 37 -59.96 -31.79 1.84
CA PRO A 37 -59.70 -30.45 1.34
C PRO A 37 -59.30 -29.49 2.46
N PHE A 38 -59.97 -29.58 3.63
CA PHE A 38 -59.65 -28.73 4.78
C PHE A 38 -58.31 -29.09 5.42
N SER A 39 -57.94 -30.37 5.53
CA SER A 39 -56.64 -30.77 6.07
C SER A 39 -55.48 -30.36 5.13
N ILE A 40 -55.64 -30.52 3.82
CA ILE A 40 -54.70 -30.03 2.81
C ILE A 40 -54.60 -28.50 2.86
N LEU A 41 -55.72 -27.77 2.89
CA LEU A 41 -55.71 -26.32 3.04
C LEU A 41 -55.04 -25.89 4.36
N SER A 42 -55.25 -26.63 5.45
CA SER A 42 -54.65 -26.32 6.74
C SER A 42 -53.13 -26.52 6.79
N SER A 43 -52.58 -27.35 5.91
CA SER A 43 -51.13 -27.50 5.74
C SER A 43 -50.47 -26.22 5.22
N THR A 44 -51.22 -25.38 4.50
CA THR A 44 -50.72 -24.13 3.91
C THR A 44 -51.28 -22.88 4.60
N ASN A 45 -52.41 -22.99 5.31
CA ASN A 45 -53.06 -21.86 5.97
C ASN A 45 -53.69 -22.27 7.32
N ARG A 46 -53.12 -21.73 8.40
CA ARG A 46 -53.52 -22.01 9.79
C ARG A 46 -54.99 -21.68 10.11
N LYS A 47 -55.66 -20.81 9.34
CA LYS A 47 -57.08 -20.47 9.56
C LYS A 47 -57.99 -21.70 9.48
N TYR A 48 -57.67 -22.65 8.61
CA TYR A 48 -58.47 -23.85 8.41
C TYR A 48 -58.15 -24.95 9.42
N LEU A 49 -57.13 -24.78 10.26
CA LEU A 49 -56.60 -25.83 11.12
C LEU A 49 -57.58 -26.29 12.20
N LYS A 50 -58.36 -25.36 12.76
CA LYS A 50 -59.43 -25.70 13.72
C LYS A 50 -60.57 -26.48 13.05
N ILE A 51 -60.91 -26.12 11.81
CA ILE A 51 -61.98 -26.78 11.04
C ILE A 51 -61.51 -28.18 10.62
N ALA A 52 -60.29 -28.28 10.08
CA ALA A 52 -59.67 -29.55 9.72
C ALA A 52 -59.56 -30.49 10.92
N LEU A 53 -59.18 -29.97 12.10
CA LEU A 53 -59.14 -30.72 13.35
C LEU A 53 -60.51 -31.32 13.69
N VAL A 54 -61.55 -30.48 13.74
CA VAL A 54 -62.91 -30.90 14.10
C VAL A 54 -63.43 -31.93 13.09
N LEU A 55 -63.24 -31.70 11.79
CA LEU A 55 -63.68 -32.62 10.75
C LEU A 55 -62.93 -33.96 10.80
N ALA A 56 -61.62 -33.95 11.02
CA ALA A 56 -60.82 -35.17 11.13
C ALA A 56 -61.24 -36.03 12.34
N PHE A 57 -61.49 -35.39 13.49
CA PHE A 57 -62.02 -36.08 14.67
C PHE A 57 -63.45 -36.59 14.48
N LEU A 58 -64.33 -35.79 13.88
CA LEU A 58 -65.71 -36.23 13.59
C LEU A 58 -65.74 -37.38 12.59
N SER A 59 -64.90 -37.36 11.55
CA SER A 59 -64.76 -38.47 10.59
C SER A 59 -64.35 -39.75 11.32
N SER A 60 -63.30 -39.65 12.12
CA SER A 60 -62.80 -40.77 12.94
C SER A 60 -63.88 -41.32 13.89
N ILE A 61 -64.60 -40.45 14.61
CA ILE A 61 -65.68 -40.83 15.54
C ILE A 61 -66.89 -41.45 14.83
N LEU A 62 -67.17 -41.11 13.58
CA LEU A 62 -68.28 -41.69 12.82
C LEU A 62 -67.89 -43.02 12.16
N GLU A 63 -66.61 -43.17 11.79
CA GLU A 63 -66.06 -44.39 11.19
C GLU A 63 -65.88 -45.51 12.22
N PHE A 64 -65.51 -45.19 13.47
CA PHE A 64 -65.28 -46.21 14.50
C PHE A 64 -66.52 -47.03 14.91
N PRO A 65 -67.70 -46.44 15.21
CA PRO A 65 -68.91 -47.16 15.60
C PRO A 65 -69.53 -47.99 14.47
N ALA A 66 -69.15 -47.75 13.21
CA ALA A 66 -69.59 -48.53 12.07
C ALA A 66 -68.90 -49.92 12.00
N ILE A 67 -67.91 -50.15 12.86
CA ILE A 67 -67.21 -51.43 12.99
C ILE A 67 -68.06 -52.33 13.92
N GLU A 68 -68.82 -53.26 13.35
CA GLU A 68 -69.76 -54.16 14.07
C GLU A 68 -69.11 -55.17 15.03
N TYR A 69 -67.81 -55.07 15.30
CA TYR A 69 -67.04 -56.06 16.08
C TYR A 69 -66.33 -55.41 17.29
N PRO A 70 -66.79 -55.69 18.53
CA PRO A 70 -66.29 -55.05 19.75
C PRO A 70 -64.78 -55.21 20.00
N VAL A 71 -64.20 -56.34 19.56
CA VAL A 71 -62.76 -56.64 19.73
C VAL A 71 -61.88 -55.71 18.89
N VAL A 72 -62.33 -55.35 17.68
CA VAL A 72 -61.65 -54.43 16.79
C VAL A 72 -61.76 -52.98 17.29
N LEU A 73 -62.92 -52.65 17.86
CA LEU A 73 -63.15 -51.37 18.52
C LEU A 73 -62.20 -51.16 19.71
N LEU A 74 -61.96 -52.21 20.51
CA LEU A 74 -61.05 -52.17 21.66
C LEU A 74 -59.59 -51.95 21.23
N LEU A 75 -59.11 -52.65 20.19
CA LEU A 75 -57.77 -52.47 19.62
C LEU A 75 -57.58 -51.05 19.08
N SER A 76 -58.60 -50.52 18.42
CA SER A 76 -58.61 -49.16 17.90
C SER A 76 -58.62 -48.11 19.02
N PHE A 77 -59.34 -48.36 20.11
CA PHE A 77 -59.35 -47.51 21.30
C PHE A 77 -58.01 -47.53 22.03
N VAL A 78 -57.32 -48.68 22.07
CA VAL A 78 -55.96 -48.82 22.64
C VAL A 78 -54.92 -48.07 21.80
N VAL A 79 -55.04 -48.09 20.46
CA VAL A 79 -54.21 -47.28 19.56
C VAL A 79 -54.47 -45.79 19.80
N LEU A 80 -55.73 -45.36 19.86
CA LEU A 80 -56.12 -43.98 20.17
C LEU A 80 -55.68 -43.51 21.56
N PHE A 81 -55.78 -44.37 22.58
CA PHE A 81 -55.42 -44.06 23.96
C PHE A 81 -53.90 -43.94 24.13
N ASN A 82 -53.12 -44.89 23.60
CA ASN A 82 -51.65 -44.79 23.61
C ASN A 82 -51.14 -43.61 22.77
N PHE A 83 -51.87 -43.24 21.72
CA PHE A 83 -51.60 -42.07 20.88
C PHE A 83 -51.87 -40.75 21.62
N PHE A 84 -52.88 -40.69 22.48
CA PHE A 84 -53.18 -39.51 23.32
C PHE A 84 -52.17 -39.31 24.46
N VAL A 85 -51.59 -40.38 24.99
CA VAL A 85 -50.59 -40.35 26.08
C VAL A 85 -49.17 -40.04 25.56
N GLY A 86 -48.98 -39.99 24.23
CA GLY A 86 -47.78 -39.44 23.60
C GLY A 86 -46.54 -40.34 23.62
N THR A 87 -46.72 -41.65 23.82
CA THR A 87 -45.62 -42.60 24.04
C THR A 87 -45.25 -43.50 22.85
N LEU A 88 -45.89 -43.40 21.66
CA LEU A 88 -45.61 -44.31 20.55
C LEU A 88 -45.14 -43.67 19.24
N ILE A 89 -44.07 -44.27 18.69
CA ILE A 89 -43.39 -43.97 17.42
C ILE A 89 -44.16 -44.62 16.25
N VAL A 90 -44.16 -43.92 15.11
CA VAL A 90 -44.87 -44.22 13.83
C VAL A 90 -44.69 -45.65 13.29
N SER A 91 -43.71 -46.43 13.73
CA SER A 91 -43.48 -47.80 13.23
C SER A 91 -44.53 -48.83 13.66
N ILE A 92 -45.39 -48.51 14.63
CA ILE A 92 -46.39 -49.45 15.15
C ILE A 92 -47.73 -49.33 14.42
N THR A 93 -48.04 -48.25 13.70
CA THR A 93 -49.24 -48.21 12.83
C THR A 93 -49.14 -49.22 11.69
N ASP A 94 -47.95 -49.40 11.12
CA ASP A 94 -47.69 -50.46 10.12
C ASP A 94 -47.74 -51.86 10.76
N LEU A 95 -47.30 -51.99 12.01
CA LEU A 95 -47.39 -53.24 12.78
C LEU A 95 -48.84 -53.58 13.16
N VAL A 96 -49.66 -52.58 13.50
CA VAL A 96 -51.09 -52.74 13.76
C VAL A 96 -51.78 -53.08 12.44
N PHE A 97 -51.45 -52.44 11.33
CA PHE A 97 -51.95 -52.82 10.01
C PHE A 97 -51.63 -54.28 9.68
N LEU A 98 -50.38 -54.71 9.92
CA LEU A 98 -49.91 -56.09 9.69
C LEU A 98 -50.58 -57.12 10.63
N LEU A 99 -50.71 -56.80 11.92
CA LEU A 99 -51.35 -57.67 12.92
C LEU A 99 -52.87 -57.77 12.70
N THR A 100 -53.49 -56.69 12.25
CA THR A 100 -54.92 -56.70 11.90
C THR A 100 -55.12 -57.52 10.63
N PHE A 101 -54.23 -57.40 9.63
CA PHE A 101 -54.24 -58.23 8.42
C PHE A 101 -54.05 -59.72 8.72
N LEU A 102 -53.15 -60.08 9.65
CA LEU A 102 -52.99 -61.44 10.16
C LEU A 102 -54.23 -61.94 10.93
N GLY A 103 -54.96 -61.05 11.61
CA GLY A 103 -56.21 -61.38 12.30
C GLY A 103 -57.42 -61.62 11.38
N TYR A 104 -57.39 -61.14 10.13
CA TYR A 104 -58.46 -61.33 9.14
C TYR A 104 -58.69 -62.81 8.81
N GLU A 105 -57.61 -63.61 8.73
CA GLU A 105 -57.66 -65.06 8.52
C GLU A 105 -58.37 -65.80 9.69
N ILE A 106 -58.33 -65.24 10.90
CA ILE A 106 -58.78 -65.92 12.12
C ILE A 106 -60.26 -65.62 12.43
N VAL A 107 -60.76 -64.41 12.17
CA VAL A 107 -62.06 -63.95 12.68
C VAL A 107 -63.17 -63.88 11.60
N ARG A 108 -62.84 -64.02 10.31
CA ARG A 108 -63.80 -63.92 9.18
C ARG A 108 -64.76 -62.72 9.30
N VAL A 109 -64.19 -61.55 9.53
CA VAL A 109 -64.91 -60.28 9.50
C VAL A 109 -65.21 -59.92 8.02
N PRO A 110 -66.39 -59.38 7.67
CA PRO A 110 -66.65 -58.87 6.33
C PRO A 110 -65.57 -57.85 5.90
N LEU A 111 -65.04 -58.00 4.69
CA LEU A 111 -63.96 -57.17 4.15
C LEU A 111 -64.23 -55.66 4.34
N ASN A 112 -65.49 -55.24 4.22
CA ASN A 112 -65.91 -53.85 4.38
C ASN A 112 -65.62 -53.27 5.78
N SER A 113 -65.85 -54.05 6.86
CA SER A 113 -65.58 -53.59 8.23
C SER A 113 -64.10 -53.57 8.55
N PHE A 114 -63.31 -54.40 7.87
CA PHE A 114 -61.86 -54.43 7.97
C PHE A 114 -61.20 -53.20 7.30
N LEU A 115 -61.74 -52.77 6.16
CA LEU A 115 -61.23 -51.62 5.39
C LEU A 115 -61.50 -50.25 6.04
N LEU A 116 -62.40 -50.17 7.03
CA LEU A 116 -62.69 -48.93 7.77
C LEU A 116 -61.66 -48.59 8.86
N ILE A 117 -60.91 -49.58 9.36
CA ILE A 117 -59.94 -49.38 10.45
C ILE A 117 -58.75 -48.49 10.01
N PRO A 118 -58.11 -48.73 8.85
CA PRO A 118 -57.04 -47.86 8.37
C PRO A 118 -57.51 -46.42 8.17
N LEU A 119 -58.76 -46.24 7.72
CA LEU A 119 -59.32 -44.92 7.46
C LEU A 119 -59.58 -44.12 8.75
N ALA A 120 -60.17 -44.78 9.75
CA ALA A 120 -60.45 -44.16 11.05
C ALA A 120 -59.17 -43.76 11.79
N THR A 121 -58.12 -44.57 11.66
CA THR A 121 -56.80 -44.34 12.28
C THR A 121 -56.01 -43.23 11.58
N THR A 122 -56.02 -43.15 10.25
CA THR A 122 -55.39 -42.04 9.51
C THR A 122 -56.10 -40.71 9.71
N SER A 123 -57.44 -40.71 9.80
CA SER A 123 -58.23 -39.52 10.17
C SER A 123 -57.88 -39.02 11.58
N ALA A 124 -57.74 -39.91 12.57
CA ALA A 124 -57.27 -39.55 13.91
C ALA A 124 -55.84 -38.98 13.89
N TYR A 125 -54.95 -39.56 13.08
CA TYR A 125 -53.56 -39.09 12.92
C TYR A 125 -53.50 -37.68 12.32
N ILE A 126 -54.33 -37.37 11.31
CA ILE A 126 -54.46 -36.02 10.77
C ILE A 126 -54.94 -35.04 11.84
N GLY A 127 -55.93 -35.43 12.66
CA GLY A 127 -56.39 -34.63 13.80
C GLY A 127 -55.24 -34.25 14.74
N PHE A 128 -54.35 -35.19 15.05
CA PHE A 128 -53.17 -34.92 15.88
C PHE A 128 -52.13 -34.02 15.20
N LEU A 129 -51.87 -34.22 13.91
CA LEU A 129 -51.01 -33.29 13.16
C LEU A 129 -51.60 -31.88 13.15
N CYS A 130 -52.93 -31.73 13.11
CA CYS A 130 -53.59 -30.44 13.30
C CYS A 130 -53.39 -29.87 14.72
N ILE A 131 -53.39 -30.69 15.77
CA ILE A 131 -53.07 -30.23 17.14
C ILE A 131 -51.61 -29.75 17.25
N ARG A 132 -50.66 -30.51 16.68
CA ARG A 132 -49.24 -30.11 16.65
C ARG A 132 -49.04 -28.81 15.88
N ALA A 133 -49.69 -28.69 14.73
CA ALA A 133 -49.71 -27.49 13.91
C ALA A 133 -50.36 -26.30 14.66
N LEU A 134 -51.38 -26.52 15.51
CA LEU A 134 -52.00 -25.46 16.32
C LEU A 134 -51.03 -24.92 17.37
N LYS A 135 -50.11 -25.76 17.86
CA LYS A 135 -48.99 -25.36 18.74
C LYS A 135 -47.83 -24.72 17.97
N GLY A 136 -47.96 -24.51 16.66
CA GLY A 136 -46.94 -23.88 15.81
C GLY A 136 -45.82 -24.82 15.35
N LEU A 137 -45.85 -26.09 15.75
CA LEU A 137 -44.83 -27.07 15.42
C LEU A 137 -44.96 -27.56 13.97
N ASP A 138 -43.85 -28.06 13.41
CA ASP A 138 -43.76 -28.66 12.07
C ASP A 138 -44.06 -27.69 10.89
N TYR A 139 -44.09 -26.38 11.15
CA TYR A 139 -44.05 -25.33 10.14
C TYR A 139 -42.61 -24.84 9.93
N ASN A 140 -42.27 -24.47 8.70
CA ASN A 140 -40.99 -23.84 8.35
C ASN A 140 -40.97 -22.35 8.73
N VAL A 141 -41.39 -22.01 9.96
CA VAL A 141 -41.50 -20.63 10.46
C VAL A 141 -40.89 -20.55 11.84
N ILE A 142 -39.98 -19.59 12.03
CA ILE A 142 -39.33 -19.28 13.30
C ILE A 142 -39.91 -17.96 13.79
N THR A 143 -40.46 -17.95 15.00
CA THR A 143 -41.10 -16.76 15.58
C THR A 143 -40.17 -16.11 16.59
N PHE A 144 -39.81 -14.84 16.37
CA PHE A 144 -39.05 -14.04 17.31
C PHE A 144 -39.99 -13.08 18.02
N LYS A 145 -39.96 -13.08 19.36
CA LYS A 145 -40.74 -12.17 20.21
C LYS A 145 -39.80 -11.37 21.08
N VAL A 146 -39.99 -10.06 21.09
CA VAL A 146 -39.17 -9.11 21.84
C VAL A 146 -40.03 -8.41 22.87
N GLN A 147 -39.52 -8.31 24.09
CA GLN A 147 -40.15 -7.60 25.20
C GLN A 147 -39.16 -6.64 25.87
N GLY A 148 -39.66 -5.58 26.50
CA GLY A 148 -38.83 -4.63 27.27
C GLY A 148 -38.26 -3.45 26.47
N LEU A 149 -38.57 -3.34 25.17
CA LEU A 149 -38.33 -2.13 24.38
C LEU A 149 -39.49 -1.13 24.52
N PRO A 150 -39.24 0.19 24.42
CA PRO A 150 -40.31 1.19 24.34
C PRO A 150 -41.24 0.95 23.14
N SER A 151 -42.54 1.23 23.30
CA SER A 151 -43.52 1.06 22.23
C SER A 151 -43.14 1.87 20.99
N GLY A 152 -43.29 1.26 19.81
CA GLY A 152 -42.91 1.86 18.52
C GLY A 152 -41.41 1.81 18.20
N THR A 153 -40.57 1.21 19.04
CA THR A 153 -39.14 1.05 18.74
C THR A 153 -38.93 -0.01 17.65
N THR A 154 -38.31 0.40 16.54
CA THR A 154 -37.84 -0.55 15.52
C THR A 154 -36.60 -1.29 16.02
N TRP A 155 -36.65 -2.61 15.99
CA TRP A 155 -35.50 -3.48 16.28
C TRP A 155 -35.12 -4.30 15.05
N TYR A 156 -33.92 -4.88 15.08
CA TYR A 156 -33.33 -5.50 13.91
C TYR A 156 -32.99 -6.95 14.23
N LEU A 157 -33.59 -7.85 13.45
CA LEU A 157 -33.26 -9.27 13.45
C LEU A 157 -32.33 -9.52 12.28
N THR A 158 -31.17 -10.12 12.53
CA THR A 158 -30.46 -10.79 11.45
C THR A 158 -30.67 -12.26 11.54
N PHE A 159 -31.01 -12.85 10.40
CA PHE A 159 -31.10 -14.29 10.24
C PHE A 159 -30.21 -14.72 9.08
N ASN A 160 -29.26 -15.63 9.34
CA ASN A 160 -28.15 -15.97 8.46
C ASN A 160 -27.40 -14.70 8.00
N ASN A 161 -27.59 -14.28 6.73
CA ASN A 161 -26.91 -13.12 6.15
C ASN A 161 -27.85 -11.92 5.89
N GLY A 162 -29.14 -12.04 6.19
CA GLY A 162 -30.13 -10.98 5.95
C GLY A 162 -30.48 -10.22 7.23
N THR A 163 -30.61 -8.90 7.14
CA THR A 163 -31.05 -8.06 8.27
C THR A 163 -32.43 -7.47 8.00
N TYR A 164 -33.34 -7.68 8.94
CA TYR A 164 -34.76 -7.34 8.82
C TYR A 164 -35.15 -6.33 9.90
N PRO A 165 -35.61 -5.12 9.52
CA PRO A 165 -36.19 -4.18 10.47
C PRO A 165 -37.58 -4.64 10.89
N VAL A 166 -37.87 -4.61 12.18
CA VAL A 166 -39.14 -5.05 12.76
C VAL A 166 -39.77 -3.91 13.55
N SER A 167 -40.94 -3.47 13.10
CA SER A 167 -41.77 -2.47 13.78
C SER A 167 -42.90 -3.20 14.53
N GLY A 168 -42.61 -3.69 15.74
CA GLY A 168 -43.58 -4.45 16.55
C GLY A 168 -42.91 -5.35 17.58
N GLU A 169 -43.70 -6.09 18.36
CA GLU A 169 -43.20 -6.98 19.43
C GLU A 169 -42.80 -8.37 18.92
N TYR A 170 -43.05 -8.69 17.65
CA TYR A 170 -42.68 -9.97 17.08
C TYR A 170 -42.44 -9.89 15.57
N THR A 171 -41.70 -10.88 15.05
CA THR A 171 -41.56 -11.15 13.61
C THR A 171 -41.48 -12.65 13.36
N GLU A 172 -41.78 -13.07 12.13
CA GLU A 172 -41.71 -14.46 11.69
C GLU A 172 -40.76 -14.59 10.50
N ILE A 173 -39.79 -15.51 10.57
CA ILE A 173 -38.88 -15.84 9.48
C ILE A 173 -39.23 -17.21 8.94
N ILE A 174 -39.47 -17.31 7.63
CA ILE A 174 -39.75 -18.59 6.97
C ILE A 174 -38.41 -19.27 6.67
N ALA A 175 -38.01 -20.22 7.51
CA ALA A 175 -36.78 -21.00 7.35
C ALA A 175 -36.88 -22.37 8.05
N ASP A 176 -36.18 -23.37 7.51
CA ASP A 176 -36.07 -24.70 8.14
C ASP A 176 -35.03 -24.69 9.29
N LYS A 177 -33.93 -23.94 9.13
CA LYS A 177 -32.91 -23.69 10.15
C LYS A 177 -32.09 -22.43 9.86
N GLY A 178 -31.44 -21.86 10.86
CA GLY A 178 -30.46 -20.79 10.68
C GLY A 178 -29.94 -20.18 11.98
N THR A 179 -28.95 -19.32 11.83
CA THR A 179 -28.38 -18.52 12.93
C THR A 179 -29.08 -17.17 12.99
N TRP A 180 -29.16 -16.59 14.17
CA TRP A 180 -29.74 -15.27 14.36
C TRP A 180 -28.92 -14.40 15.29
N ILE A 181 -28.96 -13.09 15.06
CA ILE A 181 -28.32 -12.07 15.88
C ILE A 181 -29.31 -10.92 16.11
N ILE A 182 -29.46 -10.50 17.36
CA ILE A 182 -30.23 -9.34 17.79
C ILE A 182 -29.33 -8.49 18.69
N CYS A 183 -28.99 -7.29 18.22
CA CYS A 183 -28.03 -6.42 18.90
C CYS A 183 -28.69 -5.49 19.93
N PRO A 184 -27.90 -4.94 20.88
CA PRO A 184 -28.36 -3.82 21.71
C PRO A 184 -28.86 -2.65 20.86
N ILE A 185 -29.79 -1.87 21.41
CA ILE A 185 -30.41 -0.73 20.70
C ILE A 185 -30.32 0.51 21.58
N LYS A 186 -30.08 1.66 20.97
CA LYS A 186 -30.15 2.97 21.63
C LYS A 186 -31.46 3.65 21.31
N VAL A 187 -32.22 4.01 22.34
CA VAL A 187 -33.47 4.78 22.22
C VAL A 187 -33.31 6.05 23.06
N GLY A 188 -33.24 7.21 22.39
CA GLY A 188 -32.88 8.47 23.04
C GLY A 188 -31.49 8.39 23.69
N ASN A 189 -31.42 8.67 25.00
CA ASN A 189 -30.19 8.61 25.80
C ASN A 189 -29.99 7.29 26.56
N GLN A 190 -30.78 6.26 26.27
CA GLN A 190 -30.73 4.99 27.01
C GLN A 190 -30.43 3.82 26.09
N TYR A 191 -29.72 2.83 26.63
CA TYR A 191 -29.39 1.60 25.94
C TYR A 191 -30.29 0.46 26.44
N TYR A 192 -30.68 -0.41 25.52
CA TYR A 192 -31.46 -1.60 25.79
C TYR A 192 -30.66 -2.79 25.27
N VAL A 193 -30.32 -3.72 26.17
CA VAL A 193 -29.52 -4.91 25.85
C VAL A 193 -30.38 -6.16 25.93
N PRO A 194 -30.30 -7.07 24.95
CA PRO A 194 -31.00 -8.33 25.03
C PRO A 194 -30.32 -9.27 26.03
N ASP A 195 -31.12 -10.09 26.70
CA ASP A 195 -30.67 -11.22 27.52
C ASP A 195 -29.92 -12.28 26.69
N ARG A 196 -30.34 -12.48 25.44
CA ARG A 196 -29.68 -13.31 24.43
C ARG A 196 -29.59 -12.58 23.11
N TYR A 197 -28.37 -12.47 22.58
CA TYR A 197 -28.11 -11.69 21.37
C TYR A 197 -27.76 -12.54 20.15
N VAL A 198 -27.40 -13.82 20.33
CA VAL A 198 -27.04 -14.74 19.24
C VAL A 198 -27.56 -16.14 19.54
N GLY A 199 -27.92 -16.90 18.51
CA GLY A 199 -28.31 -18.30 18.64
C GLY A 199 -28.56 -19.00 17.31
N GLU A 200 -28.87 -20.29 17.39
CA GLU A 200 -29.33 -21.13 16.29
C GLU A 200 -30.78 -21.55 16.52
N SER A 201 -31.57 -21.69 15.45
CA SER A 201 -32.98 -22.05 15.56
C SER A 201 -33.47 -22.83 14.34
N VAL A 202 -34.52 -23.62 14.54
CA VAL A 202 -35.16 -24.49 13.53
C VAL A 202 -36.64 -24.16 13.38
N GLY A 203 -37.22 -24.53 12.24
CA GLY A 203 -38.63 -24.28 11.93
C GLY A 203 -39.57 -24.80 13.03
N GLY A 204 -40.43 -23.92 13.55
CA GLY A 204 -41.34 -24.18 14.67
C GLY A 204 -40.91 -23.52 15.99
N ASP A 205 -39.67 -23.02 16.09
CA ASP A 205 -39.17 -22.38 17.31
C ASP A 205 -39.87 -21.04 17.60
N ILE A 206 -40.09 -20.79 18.90
CA ILE A 206 -40.53 -19.49 19.43
C ILE A 206 -39.43 -18.95 20.36
N ILE A 207 -38.78 -17.89 19.91
CA ILE A 207 -37.61 -17.29 20.57
C ILE A 207 -38.06 -16.02 21.27
N ASN A 208 -38.12 -16.07 22.59
CA ASN A 208 -38.44 -14.91 23.41
C ASN A 208 -37.14 -14.23 23.88
N ILE A 209 -37.02 -12.94 23.60
CA ILE A 209 -35.85 -12.12 23.94
C ILE A 209 -36.31 -10.94 24.77
N LYS A 210 -35.69 -10.79 25.94
CA LYS A 210 -36.02 -9.72 26.87
C LYS A 210 -34.92 -8.68 26.84
N PHE A 211 -35.30 -7.44 26.53
CA PHE A 211 -34.42 -6.30 26.62
C PHE A 211 -34.46 -5.72 28.03
N SER A 212 -33.27 -5.43 28.55
CA SER A 212 -33.08 -4.74 29.82
C SER A 212 -32.43 -3.39 29.58
N LYS A 213 -32.90 -2.38 30.29
CA LYS A 213 -32.37 -1.02 30.22
C LYS A 213 -31.04 -0.93 30.97
N VAL A 214 -30.03 -0.35 30.33
CA VAL A 214 -28.69 -0.13 30.89
C VAL A 214 -28.17 1.26 30.56
N THR A 215 -27.23 1.75 31.38
CA THR A 215 -26.58 3.06 31.19
C THR A 215 -25.42 3.00 30.20
N SER A 216 -24.78 1.85 30.04
CA SER A 216 -23.67 1.60 29.10
C SER A 216 -23.72 0.17 28.58
N ILE A 217 -23.15 -0.06 27.40
CA ILE A 217 -22.99 -1.39 26.79
C ILE A 217 -21.54 -1.82 26.98
N ASP A 218 -21.32 -3.08 27.34
CA ASP A 218 -19.99 -3.70 27.34
C ASP A 218 -19.62 -4.12 25.90
N PRO A 219 -18.57 -3.51 25.28
CA PRO A 219 -18.09 -3.87 23.95
C PRO A 219 -17.71 -5.34 23.79
N ILE A 220 -17.13 -5.94 24.83
CA ILE A 220 -16.56 -7.28 24.79
C ILE A 220 -17.67 -8.33 24.72
N LYS A 221 -18.83 -8.00 25.31
CA LYS A 221 -20.00 -8.88 25.33
C LYS A 221 -20.73 -8.94 23.99
N TYR A 222 -20.62 -7.92 23.14
CA TYR A 222 -21.36 -7.81 21.87
C TYR A 222 -20.45 -7.44 20.67
N PRO A 223 -19.39 -8.21 20.39
CA PRO A 223 -18.38 -7.85 19.40
C PRO A 223 -18.93 -7.80 17.96
N GLU A 224 -19.98 -8.58 17.66
CA GLU A 224 -20.61 -8.57 16.33
C GLU A 224 -21.58 -7.40 16.10
N CYS A 225 -21.84 -6.61 17.14
CA CYS A 225 -22.79 -5.50 17.12
C CYS A 225 -22.12 -4.11 17.00
N ILE A 226 -20.79 -4.09 16.86
CA ILE A 226 -19.98 -2.87 16.90
C ILE A 226 -19.20 -2.72 15.61
N ILE A 227 -18.99 -1.48 15.18
CA ILE A 227 -18.09 -1.16 14.07
C ILE A 227 -16.90 -0.45 14.67
N THR A 228 -15.70 -0.91 14.34
CA THR A 228 -14.47 -0.37 14.91
C THR A 228 -13.57 0.17 13.81
N PHE A 229 -13.22 1.45 13.90
CA PHE A 229 -12.28 2.09 13.00
C PHE A 229 -10.94 2.32 13.69
N VAL A 230 -9.85 1.95 13.02
CA VAL A 230 -8.49 2.09 13.56
C VAL A 230 -7.62 2.85 12.57
N GLY A 231 -6.96 3.90 13.05
CA GLY A 231 -5.93 4.60 12.30
C GLY A 231 -4.57 3.91 12.40
N ARG A 232 -3.91 3.71 11.27
CA ARG A 232 -2.53 3.24 11.20
C ARG A 232 -1.64 4.31 10.56
N ASN A 233 -0.36 4.34 10.96
CA ASN A 233 0.66 5.27 10.45
C ASN A 233 0.33 6.75 10.65
N ILE A 234 -0.38 7.07 11.73
CA ILE A 234 -0.67 8.44 12.15
C ILE A 234 -0.28 8.64 13.62
N PRO A 235 0.39 9.75 13.99
CA PRO A 235 0.89 9.92 15.36
C PRO A 235 -0.17 10.46 16.34
N THR A 236 -1.37 10.77 15.86
CA THR A 236 -2.48 11.34 16.65
C THR A 236 -3.78 10.55 16.46
N ASP A 237 -4.83 10.97 17.15
CA ASP A 237 -6.18 10.46 16.96
C ASP A 237 -6.64 10.59 15.51
N ILE A 238 -7.33 9.56 15.00
CA ILE A 238 -8.02 9.66 13.72
C ILE A 238 -9.25 10.53 13.85
N VAL A 239 -9.67 11.10 12.73
CA VAL A 239 -10.86 11.93 12.64
C VAL A 239 -11.75 11.38 11.54
N LEU A 240 -12.97 10.99 11.90
CA LEU A 240 -13.93 10.36 11.02
C LEU A 240 -15.26 11.10 11.02
N ARG A 241 -15.96 11.05 9.89
CA ARG A 241 -17.40 11.34 9.82
C ARG A 241 -18.14 10.05 9.53
N VAL A 242 -19.00 9.61 10.45
CA VAL A 242 -19.86 8.43 10.27
C VAL A 242 -21.31 8.91 10.22
N ASP A 243 -21.98 8.67 9.09
CA ASP A 243 -23.31 9.20 8.74
C ASP A 243 -23.47 10.69 9.08
N GLY A 244 -22.44 11.47 8.74
CA GLY A 244 -22.40 12.93 8.93
C GLY A 244 -21.98 13.40 10.33
N LYS A 245 -21.88 12.52 11.33
CA LYS A 245 -21.42 12.87 12.69
C LYS A 245 -19.90 12.69 12.83
N LYS A 246 -19.25 13.66 13.45
CA LYS A 246 -17.79 13.66 13.64
C LYS A 246 -17.39 12.86 14.88
N TYR A 247 -16.38 12.01 14.74
CA TYR A 247 -15.78 11.21 15.81
C TYR A 247 -14.25 11.36 15.75
N SER A 248 -13.59 11.32 16.91
CA SER A 248 -12.14 11.33 17.01
C SER A 248 -11.63 10.45 18.14
N GLY A 249 -10.50 9.77 17.93
CA GLY A 249 -9.83 8.95 18.93
C GLY A 249 -8.78 8.03 18.30
N LYS A 250 -7.95 7.37 19.12
CA LYS A 250 -7.00 6.34 18.65
C LYS A 250 -7.69 5.16 17.97
N GLU A 251 -8.82 4.76 18.52
CA GLU A 251 -9.74 3.76 17.98
C GLU A 251 -11.16 4.29 18.14
N VAL A 252 -11.90 4.39 17.05
CA VAL A 252 -13.27 4.93 17.04
C VAL A 252 -14.23 3.75 16.94
N THR A 253 -14.96 3.49 18.02
CA THR A 253 -15.98 2.43 18.04
C THR A 253 -17.38 3.02 17.97
N ILE A 254 -18.17 2.55 17.00
CA ILE A 254 -19.54 3.01 16.76
C ILE A 254 -20.51 1.98 17.34
N PHE A 255 -21.37 2.45 18.24
CA PHE A 255 -22.32 1.66 19.02
C PHE A 255 -23.75 2.19 18.95
N PRO A 256 -24.72 1.26 19.00
CA PRO A 256 -24.82 0.06 18.18
C PRO A 256 -25.33 0.46 16.79
N SER A 257 -24.68 0.01 15.72
CA SER A 257 -25.18 0.26 14.37
C SER A 257 -26.12 -0.86 13.94
N THR A 258 -27.36 -0.51 13.66
CA THR A 258 -28.39 -1.47 13.21
C THR A 258 -28.35 -1.72 11.70
N VAL A 259 -27.62 -0.88 10.96
CA VAL A 259 -27.42 -0.94 9.50
C VAL A 259 -25.95 -0.64 9.15
N SER A 260 -25.56 -0.81 7.89
CA SER A 260 -24.27 -0.35 7.40
C SER A 260 -24.21 1.18 7.45
N VAL A 261 -23.07 1.71 7.87
CA VAL A 261 -22.83 3.16 8.00
C VAL A 261 -21.88 3.63 6.92
N ASN A 262 -22.10 4.85 6.41
CA ASN A 262 -21.13 5.51 5.56
C ASN A 262 -20.10 6.22 6.43
N TRP A 263 -18.83 6.06 6.10
CA TRP A 263 -17.75 6.71 6.81
C TRP A 263 -16.82 7.45 5.85
N ILE A 264 -16.29 8.56 6.31
CA ILE A 264 -15.29 9.39 5.61
C ILE A 264 -14.17 9.68 6.61
N ALA A 265 -12.93 9.40 6.24
CA ALA A 265 -11.75 9.81 6.97
C ALA A 265 -11.31 11.21 6.53
N GLU A 266 -11.09 12.10 7.51
CA GLU A 266 -10.55 13.43 7.26
C GLU A 266 -9.02 13.36 7.14
N ASP A 267 -8.46 14.24 6.30
CA ASP A 267 -7.02 14.44 6.23
C ASP A 267 -6.55 15.14 7.52
N ILE A 268 -5.38 14.79 8.04
CA ILE A 268 -4.91 15.30 9.34
C ILE A 268 -3.59 16.06 9.15
N VAL A 269 -3.55 17.30 9.63
CA VAL A 269 -2.38 18.19 9.52
C VAL A 269 -1.70 18.30 10.87
N ILE A 270 -0.39 18.02 10.90
CA ILE A 270 0.45 18.12 12.09
C ILE A 270 1.73 18.85 11.71
N GLY A 271 1.84 20.11 12.13
CA GLY A 271 2.93 20.99 11.68
C GLY A 271 2.89 21.12 10.15
N ASP A 272 4.00 20.74 9.50
CA ASP A 272 4.18 20.79 8.04
C ASP A 272 3.79 19.49 7.31
N LEU A 273 3.32 18.47 8.03
CA LEU A 273 2.93 17.17 7.48
C LEU A 273 1.41 17.06 7.36
N LEU A 274 0.95 16.68 6.17
CA LEU A 274 -0.40 16.25 5.86
C LEU A 274 -0.43 14.72 5.82
N PHE A 275 -1.24 14.11 6.67
CA PHE A 275 -1.50 12.68 6.68
C PHE A 275 -2.79 12.43 5.90
N GLU A 276 -2.68 11.85 4.70
CA GLU A 276 -3.83 11.53 3.84
C GLU A 276 -4.21 10.05 4.01
N PRO A 277 -5.49 9.72 4.20
CA PRO A 277 -5.92 8.32 4.26
C PRO A 277 -5.82 7.68 2.87
N LYS A 278 -5.21 6.49 2.77
CA LYS A 278 -5.17 5.71 1.51
C LYS A 278 -6.57 5.40 0.98
N VAL A 279 -7.53 5.21 1.89
CA VAL A 279 -8.95 5.03 1.59
C VAL A 279 -9.74 6.10 2.32
N LYS A 280 -10.23 7.09 1.57
CA LYS A 280 -10.87 8.29 2.13
C LYS A 280 -12.30 8.06 2.63
N SER A 281 -13.00 7.08 2.08
CA SER A 281 -14.38 6.78 2.47
C SER A 281 -14.76 5.35 2.15
N GLY A 282 -15.77 4.84 2.82
CA GLY A 282 -16.36 3.55 2.53
C GLY A 282 -17.66 3.33 3.27
N MET A 283 -18.17 2.10 3.15
CA MET A 283 -19.29 1.62 3.93
C MET A 283 -18.79 0.55 4.90
N ALA A 284 -19.21 0.63 6.16
CA ALA A 284 -18.85 -0.35 7.17
C ALA A 284 -20.11 -1.04 7.70
N SER A 285 -20.06 -2.36 7.81
CA SER A 285 -21.15 -3.14 8.38
C SER A 285 -20.81 -3.57 9.81
N ARG A 286 -21.84 -3.89 10.62
CA ARG A 286 -21.63 -4.34 12.00
C ARG A 286 -20.66 -5.54 12.09
N GLY A 287 -19.89 -5.60 13.17
CA GLY A 287 -18.85 -6.60 13.38
C GLY A 287 -17.57 -6.35 12.56
N GLN A 288 -17.57 -5.38 11.64
CA GLN A 288 -16.40 -5.06 10.84
C GLN A 288 -15.40 -4.21 11.63
N ARG A 289 -14.12 -4.58 11.50
CA ARG A 289 -13.00 -3.73 11.87
C ARG A 289 -12.41 -3.10 10.60
N VAL A 290 -12.47 -1.79 10.51
CA VAL A 290 -11.98 -1.02 9.37
C VAL A 290 -10.65 -0.37 9.76
N GLU A 291 -9.57 -0.84 9.16
CA GLU A 291 -8.25 -0.21 9.32
C GLU A 291 -8.02 0.82 8.21
N ILE A 292 -7.65 2.03 8.61
CA ILE A 292 -7.41 3.15 7.70
C ILE A 292 -5.95 3.53 7.85
N GLU A 293 -5.17 3.24 6.82
CA GLU A 293 -3.75 3.57 6.77
C GLU A 293 -3.58 4.99 6.22
N PHE A 294 -2.77 5.79 6.89
CA PHE A 294 -2.42 7.15 6.48
C PHE A 294 -1.03 7.20 5.85
N GLU A 295 -0.89 7.98 4.79
CA GLU A 295 0.41 8.29 4.18
C GLU A 295 0.81 9.73 4.55
N PRO A 296 1.99 9.94 5.14
CA PRO A 296 2.51 11.28 5.39
C PRO A 296 2.98 11.91 4.08
N ARG A 297 2.57 13.16 3.85
CA ARG A 297 3.07 14.03 2.79
C ARG A 297 3.44 15.39 3.36
N LEU A 298 4.51 15.98 2.85
CA LEU A 298 4.85 17.36 3.18
C LEU A 298 3.90 18.30 2.44
N MET A 299 3.30 19.24 3.17
CA MET A 299 2.46 20.26 2.55
C MET A 299 3.33 21.17 1.68
N ARG A 300 2.97 21.26 0.38
CA ARG A 300 3.60 22.20 -0.54
C ARG A 300 3.26 23.63 -0.13
N LYS A 301 4.29 24.46 0.05
CA LYS A 301 4.10 25.90 0.23
C LYS A 301 3.76 26.48 -1.14
N LYS A 302 2.66 27.22 -1.27
CA LYS A 302 2.39 27.97 -2.51
C LYS A 302 3.50 29.01 -2.66
N SER A 303 4.31 28.86 -3.70
CA SER A 303 5.40 29.75 -4.07
C SER A 303 5.13 30.29 -5.48
N GLN A 304 5.52 31.53 -5.75
CA GLN A 304 5.51 32.10 -7.10
C GLN A 304 6.54 31.42 -8.01
N PHE A 305 7.61 30.90 -7.42
CA PHE A 305 8.68 30.21 -8.13
C PHE A 305 8.54 28.70 -8.02
N ASP A 306 8.76 28.00 -9.14
CA ASP A 306 8.88 26.54 -9.17
C ASP A 306 10.33 26.13 -8.90
N VAL A 307 10.57 25.59 -7.70
CA VAL A 307 11.91 25.14 -7.27
C VAL A 307 12.43 23.95 -8.10
N TYR A 308 11.53 23.09 -8.58
CA TYR A 308 11.92 21.87 -9.29
C TYR A 308 12.16 22.13 -10.79
N ASN A 309 11.57 23.20 -11.31
CA ASN A 309 11.81 23.70 -12.66
C ASN A 309 12.26 25.17 -12.60
N TRP A 310 13.40 25.39 -11.93
CA TRP A 310 13.90 26.71 -11.65
C TRP A 310 14.46 27.40 -12.89
N ASP A 311 14.01 28.62 -13.16
CA ASP A 311 14.65 29.52 -14.13
C ASP A 311 15.81 30.27 -13.44
N PRO A 312 17.08 30.01 -13.81
CA PRO A 312 18.23 30.67 -13.20
C PRO A 312 18.26 32.19 -13.42
N MET A 313 17.55 32.71 -14.43
CA MET A 313 17.47 34.15 -14.67
C MET A 313 16.81 34.91 -13.52
N ASN A 314 16.01 34.23 -12.69
CA ASN A 314 15.43 34.82 -11.49
C ASN A 314 16.47 35.35 -10.50
N TRP A 315 17.70 34.83 -10.52
CA TRP A 315 18.76 35.33 -9.64
C TRP A 315 19.41 36.62 -10.13
N ILE A 316 19.28 37.01 -11.39
CA ILE A 316 19.97 38.21 -11.90
C ILE A 316 19.43 39.46 -11.19
N GLY A 317 20.33 40.24 -10.59
CA GLY A 317 19.99 41.43 -9.80
C GLY A 317 19.64 41.15 -8.35
N GLU A 318 19.41 39.90 -7.97
CA GLU A 318 19.12 39.49 -6.60
C GLU A 318 20.37 39.36 -5.74
N ASN A 319 20.16 39.31 -4.41
CA ASN A 319 21.21 39.07 -3.44
C ASN A 319 21.13 37.64 -2.89
N VAL A 320 22.12 36.83 -3.22
CA VAL A 320 22.26 35.44 -2.72
C VAL A 320 23.32 35.44 -1.62
N TYR A 321 22.96 35.17 -0.37
CA TYR A 321 23.86 35.31 0.82
C TYR A 321 24.63 36.64 0.88
N GLY A 322 24.05 37.73 0.37
CA GLY A 322 24.70 39.05 0.30
C GLY A 322 25.69 39.23 -0.85
N TYR A 323 25.73 38.31 -1.81
CA TYR A 323 26.41 38.49 -3.10
C TYR A 323 25.40 38.94 -4.14
N LYS A 324 25.65 40.09 -4.77
CA LYS A 324 24.78 40.63 -5.82
C LYS A 324 25.05 39.89 -7.12
N ILE A 325 24.07 39.18 -7.65
CA ILE A 325 24.25 38.36 -8.84
C ILE A 325 24.17 39.22 -10.10
N SER A 326 25.17 39.11 -10.96
CA SER A 326 25.25 39.87 -12.22
C SER A 326 25.02 38.99 -13.46
N GLU A 327 25.35 37.70 -13.40
CA GLU A 327 25.38 36.84 -14.59
C GLU A 327 25.23 35.36 -14.21
N ILE A 328 24.61 34.58 -15.10
CA ILE A 328 24.62 33.12 -15.05
C ILE A 328 25.75 32.63 -15.96
N ILE A 329 26.83 32.11 -15.37
CA ILE A 329 28.06 31.76 -16.10
C ILE A 329 28.16 30.28 -16.45
N GLY A 330 27.27 29.45 -15.93
CA GLY A 330 27.20 28.04 -16.30
C GLY A 330 25.97 27.33 -15.78
N GLU A 331 25.51 26.33 -16.53
CA GLU A 331 24.47 25.41 -16.12
C GLU A 331 24.90 23.97 -16.44
N GLY A 332 24.94 23.13 -15.42
CA GLY A 332 25.22 21.70 -15.54
C GLY A 332 24.02 20.84 -15.15
N GLY A 333 24.18 19.51 -15.21
CA GLY A 333 23.12 18.57 -14.82
C GLY A 333 22.71 18.66 -13.35
N GLY A 334 23.67 18.97 -12.45
CA GLY A 334 23.44 19.01 -11.00
C GLY A 334 23.52 20.40 -10.35
N SER A 335 23.90 21.45 -11.08
CA SER A 335 24.14 22.77 -10.50
C SER A 335 24.02 23.91 -11.51
N TYR A 336 23.75 25.12 -11.01
CA TYR A 336 23.97 26.39 -11.69
C TYR A 336 25.26 27.02 -11.17
N VAL A 337 25.91 27.86 -11.97
CA VAL A 337 27.05 28.67 -11.54
C VAL A 337 26.75 30.13 -11.86
N LEU A 338 26.75 30.95 -10.82
CA LEU A 338 26.42 32.37 -10.86
C LEU A 338 27.69 33.20 -10.68
N LYS A 339 27.76 34.37 -11.32
CA LYS A 339 28.74 35.40 -11.00
C LYS A 339 28.11 36.38 -10.02
N GLY A 340 28.69 36.46 -8.82
CA GLY A 340 28.26 37.36 -7.75
C GLY A 340 29.32 38.39 -7.43
N GLU A 341 28.90 39.59 -7.07
CA GLU A 341 29.78 40.67 -6.59
C GLU A 341 29.55 40.91 -5.10
N LYS A 342 30.65 41.06 -4.35
CA LYS A 342 30.64 41.51 -2.96
C LYS A 342 31.92 42.26 -2.65
N ASP A 343 31.83 43.39 -1.96
CA ASP A 343 32.98 44.23 -1.59
C ASP A 343 33.91 44.57 -2.78
N ASN A 344 33.32 44.92 -3.93
CA ASN A 344 33.98 45.19 -5.21
C ASN A 344 34.85 44.03 -5.75
N LYS A 345 34.53 42.78 -5.38
CA LYS A 345 35.18 41.57 -5.89
C LYS A 345 34.15 40.62 -6.47
N PHE A 346 34.55 39.93 -7.55
CA PHE A 346 33.73 38.90 -8.18
C PHE A 346 34.01 37.52 -7.60
N TYR A 347 32.96 36.73 -7.51
CA TYR A 347 32.93 35.36 -7.01
C TYR A 347 32.14 34.48 -7.96
N ALA A 348 32.52 33.21 -8.03
CA ALA A 348 31.69 32.16 -8.62
C ALA A 348 30.87 31.50 -7.51
N ILE A 349 29.57 31.36 -7.72
CA ILE A 349 28.64 30.78 -6.75
C ILE A 349 27.99 29.57 -7.42
N LYS A 350 28.41 28.36 -7.03
CA LYS A 350 27.84 27.10 -7.52
C LYS A 350 26.62 26.76 -6.67
N VAL A 351 25.45 26.88 -7.25
CA VAL A 351 24.16 26.56 -6.63
C VAL A 351 23.74 25.15 -7.02
N LEU A 352 23.49 24.28 -6.04
CA LEU A 352 23.07 22.90 -6.29
C LEU A 352 21.59 22.83 -6.66
N LYS A 353 21.26 22.12 -7.75
CA LYS A 353 19.89 21.96 -8.24
C LYS A 353 19.06 21.13 -7.28
N VAL A 354 17.80 21.51 -7.11
CA VAL A 354 16.82 20.75 -6.32
C VAL A 354 16.10 19.79 -7.24
N GLN A 355 16.50 18.52 -7.20
CA GLN A 355 15.79 17.48 -7.96
C GLN A 355 14.59 16.95 -7.17
N PRO A 356 13.46 16.65 -7.83
CA PRO A 356 12.38 15.90 -7.21
C PRO A 356 12.84 14.45 -6.99
N ALA A 357 13.49 14.19 -5.85
CA ALA A 357 13.97 12.86 -5.53
C ALA A 357 12.79 11.88 -5.35
N LYS A 358 12.94 10.62 -5.82
CA LYS A 358 12.04 9.51 -5.45
C LYS A 358 12.00 9.27 -3.93
N SER A 359 13.05 9.67 -3.22
CA SER A 359 13.15 9.72 -1.76
C SER A 359 13.92 10.97 -1.32
N GLN A 360 13.25 11.89 -0.64
CA GLN A 360 13.84 13.14 -0.15
C GLN A 360 15.02 12.92 0.83
N THR A 361 15.06 11.76 1.50
CA THR A 361 16.09 11.40 2.48
C THR A 361 17.48 11.26 1.87
N VAL A 362 17.57 10.83 0.60
CA VAL A 362 18.86 10.61 -0.08
C VAL A 362 19.51 11.94 -0.45
N ALA A 363 18.77 12.84 -1.09
CA ALA A 363 19.27 14.16 -1.46
C ALA A 363 19.69 14.97 -0.22
N LEU A 364 18.89 14.92 0.85
CA LEU A 364 19.22 15.60 2.11
C LEU A 364 20.52 15.06 2.72
N ARG A 365 20.77 13.75 2.63
CA ARG A 365 22.00 13.13 3.13
C ARG A 365 23.23 13.63 2.38
N ASP A 366 23.16 13.75 1.06
CA ASP A 366 24.29 14.25 0.25
C ASP A 366 24.63 15.71 0.64
N PHE A 367 23.62 16.56 0.88
CA PHE A 367 23.85 17.90 1.42
C PHE A 367 24.47 17.89 2.83
N ILE A 368 23.99 17.00 3.71
CA ILE A 368 24.53 16.87 5.08
C ILE A 368 26.00 16.44 5.06
N ASP A 369 26.36 15.49 4.21
CA ASP A 369 27.73 14.99 4.13
C ASP A 369 28.67 16.08 3.57
N LEU A 370 28.23 16.85 2.56
CA LEU A 370 28.96 18.03 2.09
C LEU A 370 29.10 19.11 3.18
N PHE A 371 28.06 19.33 3.99
CA PHE A 371 28.11 20.27 5.11
C PHE A 371 29.13 19.83 6.18
N LYS A 372 29.15 18.54 6.53
CA LYS A 372 30.12 18.00 7.50
C LYS A 372 31.56 18.18 7.05
N GLU A 373 31.83 18.01 5.76
CA GLU A 373 33.18 18.14 5.20
C GLU A 373 33.55 19.59 4.81
N SER A 374 32.62 20.54 4.98
CA SER A 374 32.78 21.91 4.48
C SER A 374 34.06 22.61 4.93
N ASN A 375 34.34 22.61 6.24
CA ASN A 375 35.54 23.24 6.80
C ASN A 375 36.83 22.61 6.25
N SER A 376 36.87 21.28 6.17
CA SER A 376 38.02 20.55 5.63
C SER A 376 38.26 20.88 4.16
N LEU A 377 37.20 20.97 3.34
CA LEU A 377 37.31 21.33 1.93
C LEU A 377 37.74 22.79 1.74
N ILE A 378 37.27 23.71 2.60
CA ILE A 378 37.72 25.11 2.59
C ILE A 378 39.21 25.18 2.92
N GLU A 379 39.67 24.48 3.95
CA GLU A 379 41.08 24.42 4.33
C GLU A 379 41.93 23.80 3.22
N LEU A 380 41.47 22.68 2.65
CA LEU A 380 42.12 21.99 1.53
C LEU A 380 42.35 22.94 0.35
N SER A 381 41.36 23.79 0.05
CA SER A 381 41.39 24.74 -1.07
C SER A 381 42.39 25.90 -0.93
N ASN A 382 43.07 26.05 0.23
CA ASN A 382 44.07 27.10 0.41
C ASN A 382 45.37 26.87 -0.38
N HIS A 383 45.55 25.69 -0.97
CA HIS A 383 46.68 25.41 -1.85
C HIS A 383 46.61 26.22 -3.14
N GLU A 384 47.73 26.79 -3.58
CA GLU A 384 47.80 27.70 -4.74
C GLU A 384 47.33 27.08 -6.07
N GLY A 385 47.45 25.75 -6.21
CA GLY A 385 46.99 25.00 -7.38
C GLY A 385 45.50 24.63 -7.36
N LEU A 386 44.74 25.05 -6.34
CA LEU A 386 43.31 24.78 -6.21
C LEU A 386 42.49 26.07 -6.30
N VAL A 387 41.29 25.97 -6.86
CA VAL A 387 40.30 27.06 -6.83
C VAL A 387 39.89 27.27 -5.37
N LYS A 388 40.09 28.48 -4.85
CA LYS A 388 39.82 28.78 -3.45
C LYS A 388 38.33 28.77 -3.14
N LEU A 389 37.94 28.09 -2.07
CA LEU A 389 36.59 28.17 -1.51
C LEU A 389 36.55 29.24 -0.43
N PHE A 390 35.53 30.10 -0.48
CA PHE A 390 35.27 31.13 0.53
C PHE A 390 34.18 30.72 1.51
N GLY A 391 33.28 29.81 1.10
CA GLY A 391 32.24 29.28 1.97
C GLY A 391 31.40 28.22 1.29
N ILE A 392 30.90 27.28 2.10
CA ILE A 392 29.91 26.28 1.70
C ILE A 392 28.67 26.53 2.55
N PHE A 393 27.60 27.00 1.92
CA PHE A 393 26.37 27.43 2.56
C PHE A 393 25.30 26.35 2.41
N ILE A 394 25.12 25.59 3.48
CA ILE A 394 24.14 24.50 3.57
C ILE A 394 23.44 24.62 4.92
N ASP A 395 22.16 24.97 4.91
CA ASP A 395 21.31 25.03 6.10
C ASP A 395 20.17 24.02 5.97
N ILE A 396 20.16 23.04 6.87
CA ILE A 396 19.20 21.93 6.86
C ILE A 396 17.75 22.43 6.97
N ASN A 397 17.51 23.49 7.76
CA ASN A 397 16.16 24.04 7.92
C ASN A 397 15.66 24.67 6.61
N GLN A 398 16.55 25.38 5.93
CA GLN A 398 16.24 26.04 4.66
C GLN A 398 16.09 25.03 3.54
N ILE A 399 16.96 24.01 3.47
CA ILE A 399 16.83 22.89 2.53
C ILE A 399 15.48 22.20 2.71
N GLY A 400 15.07 21.94 3.95
CA GLY A 400 13.75 21.38 4.23
C GLY A 400 12.62 22.22 3.63
N SER A 401 12.67 23.54 3.77
CA SER A 401 11.67 24.46 3.18
C SER A 401 11.72 24.49 1.65
N ILE A 402 12.93 24.58 1.07
CA ILE A 402 13.17 24.57 -0.37
C ILE A 402 12.63 23.28 -0.99
N MET A 403 12.91 22.13 -0.37
CA MET A 403 12.39 20.83 -0.80
C MET A 403 10.86 20.70 -0.68
N ARG A 404 10.19 21.58 0.07
CA ARG A 404 8.72 21.75 0.10
C ARG A 404 8.18 22.72 -0.96
N GLY A 405 9.05 23.25 -1.83
CA GLY A 405 8.71 24.20 -2.88
C GLY A 405 8.77 25.66 -2.45
N ASP A 406 9.45 25.99 -1.34
CA ASP A 406 9.69 27.39 -0.94
C ASP A 406 10.73 28.06 -1.85
N GLY A 407 10.25 28.59 -2.96
CA GLY A 407 11.10 29.22 -3.97
C GLY A 407 11.67 30.57 -3.56
N GLU A 408 11.03 31.28 -2.63
CA GLU A 408 11.59 32.51 -2.05
C GLU A 408 12.84 32.23 -1.22
N THR A 409 12.82 31.14 -0.44
CA THR A 409 14.00 30.68 0.29
C THR A 409 15.10 30.24 -0.68
N TYR A 410 14.74 29.51 -1.75
CA TYR A 410 15.71 29.11 -2.76
C TYR A 410 16.29 30.30 -3.55
N LEU A 411 15.53 31.38 -3.73
CA LEU A 411 16.01 32.60 -4.37
C LEU A 411 17.14 33.25 -3.57
N ARG A 412 17.02 33.32 -2.24
CA ARG A 412 17.95 34.08 -1.38
C ARG A 412 19.05 33.23 -0.75
N TYR A 413 18.71 31.98 -0.43
CA TYR A 413 19.53 31.08 0.37
C TYR A 413 19.60 29.65 -0.19
N PRO A 414 19.89 29.47 -1.49
CA PRO A 414 20.01 28.13 -2.05
C PRO A 414 21.25 27.40 -1.50
N PRO A 415 21.29 26.07 -1.47
CA PRO A 415 22.51 25.33 -1.13
C PRO A 415 23.64 25.67 -2.12
N SER A 416 24.71 26.30 -1.62
CA SER A 416 25.69 26.99 -2.48
C SER A 416 27.12 26.80 -2.03
N ILE A 417 28.06 26.76 -2.98
CA ILE A 417 29.51 26.85 -2.75
C ILE A 417 30.00 28.16 -3.37
N VAL A 418 30.54 29.05 -2.54
CA VAL A 418 31.15 30.31 -2.98
C VAL A 418 32.65 30.09 -3.15
N MET A 419 33.16 30.42 -4.33
CA MET A 419 34.54 30.19 -4.73
C MET A 419 35.12 31.36 -5.52
N GLU A 420 36.44 31.34 -5.69
CA GLU A 420 37.17 32.27 -6.54
C GLU A 420 36.61 32.29 -7.98
N PHE A 421 36.41 33.49 -8.53
CA PHE A 421 35.99 33.66 -9.91
C PHE A 421 37.21 33.51 -10.84
N MET A 422 37.13 32.56 -11.78
CA MET A 422 38.22 32.23 -12.69
C MET A 422 38.01 32.89 -14.05
N GLU A 423 38.66 34.02 -14.28
CA GLU A 423 38.36 34.89 -15.43
C GLU A 423 38.85 34.37 -16.79
N GLY A 424 39.82 33.45 -16.78
CA GLY A 424 40.50 32.99 -18.00
C GLY A 424 39.89 31.78 -18.68
N GLY A 425 38.72 31.33 -18.22
CA GLY A 425 38.07 30.13 -18.74
C GLY A 425 38.77 28.84 -18.29
N THR A 426 38.59 27.78 -19.07
CA THR A 426 39.01 26.42 -18.74
C THR A 426 40.02 25.86 -19.75
N VAL A 427 40.70 24.78 -19.38
CA VAL A 427 41.56 24.03 -20.31
C VAL A 427 40.75 23.44 -21.48
N LYS A 428 39.44 23.20 -21.33
CA LYS A 428 38.58 22.85 -22.47
C LYS A 428 38.57 23.97 -23.52
N ASP A 429 38.52 25.22 -23.11
CA ASP A 429 38.50 26.38 -24.03
C ASP A 429 39.82 26.55 -24.77
N LEU A 430 40.91 26.04 -24.18
CA LEU A 430 42.25 26.05 -24.77
C LEU A 430 42.39 25.08 -25.95
N LEU A 431 41.60 23.99 -25.98
CA LEU A 431 41.64 22.99 -27.06
C LEU A 431 41.30 23.56 -28.45
N LYS A 432 40.65 24.73 -28.53
CA LYS A 432 40.42 25.42 -29.82
C LYS A 432 41.72 25.87 -30.51
N PHE A 433 42.82 25.95 -29.77
CA PHE A 433 44.15 26.29 -30.27
C PHE A 433 45.03 25.05 -30.47
N TYR A 434 44.45 23.85 -30.42
CA TYR A 434 45.19 22.60 -30.55
C TYR A 434 45.90 22.51 -31.91
N TYR A 435 47.20 22.20 -31.85
CA TYR A 435 48.02 21.77 -32.97
C TYR A 435 49.02 20.73 -32.46
N THR A 436 49.39 19.77 -33.31
CA THR A 436 50.46 18.83 -33.03
C THR A 436 51.80 19.51 -33.29
N ASP A 437 52.30 20.23 -32.28
CA ASP A 437 53.64 20.82 -32.31
C ASP A 437 54.27 20.87 -30.91
N LYS A 438 55.56 21.20 -30.87
CA LYS A 438 56.34 21.30 -29.64
C LYS A 438 55.74 22.32 -28.65
N LYS A 439 55.21 23.45 -29.11
CA LYS A 439 54.68 24.52 -28.24
C LYS A 439 53.45 24.02 -27.49
N TRP A 440 52.59 23.26 -28.17
CA TRP A 440 51.44 22.63 -27.55
C TRP A 440 51.87 21.63 -26.47
N TYR A 441 52.85 20.77 -26.75
CA TYR A 441 53.33 19.79 -25.76
C TYR A 441 53.98 20.44 -24.54
N ASP A 442 54.77 21.51 -24.74
CA ASP A 442 55.35 22.30 -23.64
C ASP A 442 54.24 22.94 -22.77
N LEU A 443 53.17 23.44 -23.40
CA LEU A 443 52.00 23.98 -22.70
C LEU A 443 51.26 22.90 -21.90
N VAL A 444 51.00 21.74 -22.53
CA VAL A 444 50.35 20.60 -21.86
C VAL A 444 51.18 20.14 -20.66
N ARG A 445 52.51 20.08 -20.79
CA ARG A 445 53.42 19.75 -19.68
C ARG A 445 53.25 20.70 -18.50
N ILE A 446 53.18 22.02 -18.73
CA ILE A 446 52.97 23.03 -17.67
C ILE A 446 51.64 22.78 -16.96
N ILE A 447 50.55 22.56 -17.71
CA ILE A 447 49.22 22.32 -17.16
C ILE A 447 49.21 21.04 -16.32
N LEU A 448 49.73 19.94 -16.86
CA LEU A 448 49.80 18.65 -16.17
C LEU A 448 50.65 18.73 -14.89
N LEU A 449 51.73 19.51 -14.89
CA LEU A 449 52.55 19.72 -13.71
C LEU A 449 51.75 20.44 -12.61
N ARG A 450 51.00 21.49 -12.96
CA ARG A 450 50.15 22.20 -11.99
C ARG A 450 49.03 21.33 -11.43
N VAL A 451 48.37 20.55 -12.28
CA VAL A 451 47.31 19.63 -11.86
C VAL A 451 47.85 18.51 -10.97
N SER A 452 49.01 17.93 -11.30
CA SER A 452 49.64 16.87 -10.48
C SER A 452 50.10 17.37 -9.11
N LEU A 453 50.60 18.61 -9.01
CA LEU A 453 50.89 19.26 -7.72
C LEU A 453 49.63 19.43 -6.86
N ALA A 454 48.53 19.90 -7.47
CA ALA A 454 47.25 20.04 -6.78
C ALA A 454 46.69 18.69 -6.32
N LEU A 455 46.76 17.65 -7.17
CA LEU A 455 46.34 16.30 -6.82
C LEU A 455 47.21 15.67 -5.72
N SER A 456 48.53 15.86 -5.76
CA SER A 456 49.42 15.41 -4.69
C SER A 456 49.05 16.03 -3.33
N HIS A 457 48.70 17.33 -3.32
CA HIS A 457 48.19 17.99 -2.11
C HIS A 457 46.88 17.39 -1.61
N ILE A 458 45.92 17.13 -2.52
CA ILE A 458 44.64 16.48 -2.19
C ILE A 458 44.87 15.09 -1.58
N HIS A 459 45.69 14.26 -2.23
CA HIS A 459 45.97 12.89 -1.81
C HIS A 459 46.68 12.84 -0.46
N LYS A 460 47.69 13.71 -0.24
CA LYS A 460 48.39 13.83 1.04
C LYS A 460 47.51 14.31 2.18
N SER A 461 46.47 15.09 1.86
CA SER A 461 45.47 15.54 2.83
C SER A 461 44.41 14.47 3.13
N GLY A 462 44.50 13.28 2.52
CA GLY A 462 43.59 12.16 2.76
C GLY A 462 42.30 12.19 1.94
N TYR A 463 42.28 12.96 0.85
CA TYR A 463 41.11 13.14 -0.03
C TYR A 463 41.37 12.58 -1.44
N VAL A 464 40.28 12.40 -2.20
CA VAL A 464 40.26 12.02 -3.63
C VAL A 464 39.30 12.96 -4.34
N HIS A 465 39.69 13.48 -5.50
CA HIS A 465 38.94 14.52 -6.23
C HIS A 465 37.76 13.98 -7.04
N LEU A 466 37.94 12.85 -7.74
CA LEU A 466 36.93 12.09 -8.50
C LEU A 466 36.31 12.74 -9.75
N ASP A 467 36.75 13.94 -10.17
CA ASP A 467 36.20 14.62 -11.36
C ASP A 467 37.25 15.40 -12.14
N ILE A 468 38.36 14.73 -12.47
CA ILE A 468 39.47 15.32 -13.22
C ILE A 468 39.14 15.34 -14.72
N LYS A 469 38.97 16.54 -15.28
CA LYS A 469 38.66 16.79 -16.69
C LYS A 469 39.02 18.23 -17.11
N PRO A 470 39.19 18.52 -18.42
CA PRO A 470 39.53 19.84 -18.93
C PRO A 470 38.60 20.98 -18.45
N GLN A 471 37.32 20.69 -18.21
CA GLN A 471 36.32 21.64 -17.74
C GLN A 471 36.55 22.09 -16.29
N ASN A 472 37.27 21.29 -15.49
CA ASN A 472 37.53 21.58 -14.07
C ASN A 472 38.95 22.12 -13.85
N ILE A 473 39.70 22.42 -14.91
CA ILE A 473 41.01 23.06 -14.81
C ILE A 473 40.87 24.46 -15.38
N PHE A 474 41.08 25.45 -14.53
CA PHE A 474 40.73 26.84 -14.77
C PHE A 474 41.96 27.73 -14.83
N PHE A 475 41.80 28.90 -15.45
CA PHE A 475 42.77 29.98 -15.45
C PHE A 475 42.23 31.17 -14.66
N SER A 476 42.97 31.62 -13.63
CA SER A 476 42.51 32.72 -12.76
C SER A 476 42.55 34.09 -13.45
N GLU A 477 43.38 34.22 -14.49
CA GLU A 477 43.55 35.44 -15.29
C GLU A 477 43.20 35.17 -16.75
N LYS A 478 42.72 36.19 -17.48
CA LYS A 478 42.47 36.10 -18.92
C LYS A 478 43.73 35.71 -19.68
N LEU A 479 43.60 34.69 -20.53
CA LEU A 479 44.68 34.23 -21.39
C LEU A 479 44.81 35.10 -22.66
N PRO A 480 46.02 35.19 -23.25
CA PRO A 480 46.21 35.73 -24.59
C PRO A 480 45.43 34.97 -25.67
N ASN A 481 45.33 35.56 -26.87
CA ASN A 481 44.51 35.02 -27.96
C ASN A 481 45.26 34.08 -28.93
N ASN A 482 46.50 33.69 -28.64
CA ASN A 482 47.26 32.74 -29.46
C ASN A 482 48.17 31.86 -28.60
N ILE A 483 48.52 30.69 -29.14
CA ILE A 483 49.24 29.64 -28.42
C ILE A 483 50.64 30.07 -27.94
N SER A 484 51.36 30.86 -28.74
CA SER A 484 52.72 31.30 -28.41
C SER A 484 52.74 32.23 -27.21
N ASP A 485 51.82 33.19 -27.19
CA ASP A 485 51.70 34.12 -26.06
C ASP A 485 51.14 33.42 -24.83
N ILE A 486 50.21 32.47 -24.99
CA ILE A 486 49.70 31.65 -23.88
C ILE A 486 50.83 30.84 -23.23
N LEU A 487 51.66 30.16 -24.04
CA LEU A 487 52.80 29.39 -23.53
C LEU A 487 53.78 30.29 -22.77
N SER A 488 54.12 31.45 -23.32
CA SER A 488 54.99 32.44 -22.65
C SER A 488 54.38 32.90 -21.32
N PHE A 489 53.09 33.25 -21.34
CA PHE A 489 52.36 33.72 -20.17
C PHE A 489 52.32 32.67 -19.06
N LEU A 490 52.02 31.42 -19.39
CA LEU A 490 51.97 30.32 -18.42
C LEU A 490 53.36 29.84 -17.96
N SER A 491 54.39 30.03 -18.77
CA SER A 491 55.77 29.81 -18.33
C SER A 491 56.21 30.82 -17.27
N MET A 492 55.73 32.08 -17.37
CA MET A 492 56.01 33.13 -16.39
C MET A 492 55.08 33.09 -15.16
N LYS A 493 53.82 32.69 -15.36
CA LYS A 493 52.79 32.67 -14.32
C LYS A 493 52.08 31.30 -14.23
N PRO A 494 52.78 30.20 -13.94
CA PRO A 494 52.17 28.87 -13.91
C PRO A 494 51.12 28.72 -12.80
N GLN A 495 51.15 29.56 -11.77
CA GLN A 495 50.22 29.56 -10.65
C GLN A 495 48.77 29.95 -11.00
N ILE A 496 48.53 30.52 -12.20
CA ILE A 496 47.16 30.86 -12.61
C ILE A 496 46.35 29.63 -13.02
N VAL A 497 47.01 28.49 -13.29
CA VAL A 497 46.36 27.21 -13.57
C VAL A 497 45.95 26.59 -12.25
N LYS A 498 44.64 26.40 -12.07
CA LYS A 498 44.07 25.85 -10.84
C LYS A 498 43.08 24.72 -11.16
N LEU A 499 43.15 23.66 -10.37
CA LEU A 499 42.16 22.60 -10.37
C LEU A 499 40.97 23.02 -9.48
N GLY A 500 39.76 22.91 -10.00
CA GLY A 500 38.52 23.29 -9.33
C GLY A 500 37.52 22.15 -9.22
N ASP A 501 36.32 22.47 -8.75
CA ASP A 501 35.24 21.53 -8.44
C ASP A 501 35.54 20.51 -7.32
N LEU A 502 35.84 21.04 -6.14
CA LEU A 502 35.95 20.24 -4.91
C LEU A 502 34.60 19.70 -4.41
N GLY A 503 33.48 19.95 -5.10
CA GLY A 503 32.15 19.46 -4.70
C GLY A 503 32.00 17.94 -4.77
N SER A 504 32.79 17.29 -5.62
CA SER A 504 32.84 15.81 -5.74
C SER A 504 33.93 15.18 -4.87
N THR A 505 34.77 16.01 -4.23
CA THR A 505 35.91 15.55 -3.43
C THR A 505 35.44 14.89 -2.13
N THR A 506 36.00 13.73 -1.81
CA THR A 506 35.67 12.97 -0.60
C THR A 506 36.94 12.43 0.05
N LYS A 507 36.87 12.10 1.35
CA LYS A 507 37.93 11.35 2.02
C LYS A 507 38.17 10.01 1.32
N ILE A 508 39.42 9.53 1.38
CA ILE A 508 39.76 8.17 0.96
C ILE A 508 38.86 7.16 1.71
N GLY A 509 38.28 6.21 0.98
CA GLY A 509 37.27 5.26 1.46
C GLY A 509 35.85 5.85 1.58
N GLY A 510 35.67 7.14 1.32
CA GLY A 510 34.37 7.81 1.34
C GLY A 510 33.50 7.49 0.12
N LYS A 511 32.25 7.97 0.15
CA LYS A 511 31.25 7.70 -0.88
C LYS A 511 31.62 8.38 -2.20
N ILE A 512 31.48 7.64 -3.30
CA ILE A 512 31.67 8.16 -4.66
C ILE A 512 30.33 8.74 -5.12
N MET A 513 30.29 10.04 -5.36
CA MET A 513 29.05 10.76 -5.73
C MET A 513 28.97 11.14 -7.21
N GLN A 514 30.12 11.28 -7.86
CA GLN A 514 30.22 11.72 -9.25
C GLN A 514 31.03 10.72 -10.07
N ILE A 515 30.53 10.43 -11.27
CA ILE A 515 31.22 9.63 -12.28
C ILE A 515 31.04 10.36 -13.61
N THR A 516 32.15 10.64 -14.28
CA THR A 516 32.18 11.23 -15.63
C THR A 516 32.68 10.15 -16.60
N PRO A 517 31.79 9.53 -17.41
CA PRO A 517 32.12 8.32 -18.18
C PRO A 517 33.38 8.42 -19.04
N GLU A 518 33.67 9.60 -19.59
CA GLU A 518 34.80 9.85 -20.49
C GLU A 518 36.17 9.79 -19.80
N TYR A 519 36.22 10.03 -18.48
CA TYR A 519 37.47 10.17 -17.70
C TYR A 519 37.59 9.17 -16.54
N SER A 520 36.47 8.63 -16.07
CA SER A 520 36.45 7.81 -14.85
C SER A 520 37.00 6.41 -15.12
N SER A 521 37.73 5.87 -14.14
CA SER A 521 38.14 4.46 -14.16
C SER A 521 36.91 3.55 -14.02
N PRO A 522 36.84 2.38 -14.70
CA PRO A 522 35.79 1.39 -14.44
C PRO A 522 35.71 0.96 -12.97
N LYS A 523 36.83 1.05 -12.24
CA LYS A 523 36.87 0.80 -10.79
C LYS A 523 36.09 1.83 -9.99
N GLN A 524 35.98 3.07 -10.45
CA GLN A 524 35.25 4.12 -9.74
C GLN A 524 33.75 3.80 -9.65
N ILE A 525 33.15 3.34 -10.75
CA ILE A 525 31.75 2.90 -10.75
C ILE A 525 31.58 1.57 -10.00
N GLU A 526 32.50 0.63 -10.15
CA GLU A 526 32.48 -0.62 -9.39
C GLU A 526 32.47 -0.37 -7.88
N ASN A 527 33.38 0.47 -7.39
CA ASN A 527 33.48 0.82 -5.98
C ASN A 527 32.24 1.58 -5.49
N ALA A 528 31.63 2.40 -6.34
CA ALA A 528 30.36 3.07 -6.02
C ALA A 528 29.23 2.05 -5.82
N ILE A 529 29.15 1.03 -6.69
CA ILE A 529 28.15 -0.05 -6.62
C ILE A 529 28.38 -0.96 -5.41
N LEU A 530 29.63 -1.37 -5.19
CA LEU A 530 30.01 -2.34 -4.15
C LEU A 530 30.22 -1.71 -2.76
N GLY A 531 30.21 -0.38 -2.67
CA GLY A 531 30.45 0.34 -1.41
C GLY A 531 31.88 0.26 -0.90
N LEU A 532 32.86 0.08 -1.80
CA LEU A 532 34.29 -0.04 -1.46
C LEU A 532 34.97 1.32 -1.23
N GLY A 533 34.30 2.41 -1.62
CA GLY A 533 34.75 3.78 -1.42
C GLY A 533 35.81 4.28 -2.41
N ALA A 534 36.11 5.57 -2.31
CA ALA A 534 37.04 6.28 -3.20
C ALA A 534 38.52 5.94 -2.91
N THR A 535 39.33 5.81 -3.96
CA THR A 535 40.77 5.55 -3.85
C THR A 535 41.57 6.45 -4.79
N THR A 536 42.81 6.80 -4.43
CA THR A 536 43.63 7.78 -5.16
C THR A 536 43.99 7.36 -6.58
N ASP A 537 44.06 6.05 -6.87
CA ASP A 537 44.28 5.51 -8.21
C ASP A 537 43.19 5.87 -9.22
N MET A 538 41.99 6.25 -8.75
CA MET A 538 40.93 6.78 -9.60
C MET A 538 41.32 8.13 -10.20
N ASP A 539 41.86 9.05 -9.40
CA ASP A 539 42.36 10.34 -9.88
C ASP A 539 43.58 10.17 -10.78
N ILE A 540 44.47 9.21 -10.47
CA ILE A 540 45.63 8.89 -11.31
C ILE A 540 45.19 8.44 -12.70
N PHE A 541 44.20 7.54 -12.77
CA PHE A 541 43.64 7.11 -14.05
C PHE A 541 43.03 8.29 -14.82
N SER A 542 42.18 9.10 -14.17
CA SER A 542 41.54 10.26 -14.81
C SER A 542 42.55 11.32 -15.24
N PHE A 543 43.66 11.50 -14.51
CA PHE A 543 44.78 12.32 -14.93
C PHE A 543 45.46 11.79 -16.21
N GLY A 544 45.63 10.46 -16.32
CA GLY A 544 46.12 9.82 -17.54
C GLY A 544 45.22 10.07 -18.75
N ILE A 545 43.90 9.97 -18.57
CA ILE A 545 42.92 10.29 -19.61
C ILE A 545 42.91 11.78 -19.96
N LEU A 546 43.06 12.67 -18.97
CA LEU A 546 43.24 14.11 -19.21
C LEU A 546 44.47 14.37 -20.08
N ALA A 547 45.62 13.80 -19.73
CA ALA A 547 46.84 13.94 -20.52
C ALA A 547 46.65 13.41 -21.95
N TYR A 548 46.02 12.24 -22.10
CA TYR A 548 45.67 11.66 -23.40
C TYR A 548 44.79 12.61 -24.23
N HIS A 549 43.76 13.18 -23.61
CA HIS A 549 42.83 14.12 -24.25
C HIS A 549 43.58 15.34 -24.79
N LEU A 550 44.42 15.96 -23.95
CA LEU A 550 45.15 17.16 -24.33
C LEU A 550 46.17 16.89 -25.45
N LEU A 551 46.85 15.74 -25.42
CA LEU A 551 47.86 15.39 -26.42
C LEU A 551 47.29 14.95 -27.77
N THR A 552 46.04 14.49 -27.79
CA THR A 552 45.36 14.05 -29.02
C THR A 552 44.36 15.06 -29.56
N GLY A 553 44.17 16.18 -28.86
CA GLY A 553 43.25 17.24 -29.27
C GLY A 553 41.77 16.89 -29.11
N GLY A 554 41.42 15.89 -28.31
CA GLY A 554 40.01 15.58 -28.05
C GLY A 554 39.65 14.11 -27.80
N LYS A 555 40.57 13.15 -27.94
CA LYS A 555 40.23 11.74 -27.73
C LYS A 555 40.06 11.45 -26.24
N VAL A 556 39.03 10.69 -25.88
CA VAL A 556 38.72 10.29 -24.50
C VAL A 556 38.82 8.77 -24.34
N SER A 557 38.51 8.26 -23.14
CA SER A 557 38.52 6.81 -22.87
C SER A 557 37.62 6.05 -23.86
N PRO A 558 38.09 4.92 -24.43
CA PRO A 558 37.26 4.07 -25.31
C PRO A 558 36.12 3.39 -24.54
N THR A 559 36.14 3.40 -23.21
CA THR A 559 35.11 2.78 -22.38
C THR A 559 33.95 3.71 -22.02
N ALA A 560 33.99 4.98 -22.45
CA ALA A 560 33.00 5.98 -22.03
C ALA A 560 31.55 5.49 -22.17
N LYS A 561 31.22 4.91 -23.33
CA LYS A 561 29.89 4.35 -23.59
C LYS A 561 29.51 3.19 -22.66
N LEU A 562 30.45 2.29 -22.37
CA LEU A 562 30.20 1.16 -21.46
C LEU A 562 29.99 1.61 -20.02
N ILE A 563 30.73 2.64 -19.59
CA ILE A 563 30.55 3.24 -18.27
C ILE A 563 29.20 3.95 -18.17
N ASP A 564 28.81 4.70 -19.20
CA ASP A 564 27.50 5.35 -19.26
C ASP A 564 26.34 4.34 -19.19
N GLU A 565 26.42 3.25 -19.99
CA GLU A 565 25.47 2.13 -19.92
C GLU A 565 25.43 1.49 -18.52
N ALA A 566 26.60 1.33 -17.88
CA ALA A 566 26.67 0.78 -16.52
C ALA A 566 26.01 1.70 -15.47
N ILE A 567 26.16 3.02 -15.58
CA ILE A 567 25.48 4.01 -14.72
C ILE A 567 23.96 3.91 -14.91
N GLU A 568 23.49 3.86 -16.15
CA GLU A 568 22.06 3.74 -16.45
C GLU A 568 21.47 2.46 -15.85
N LEU A 569 22.16 1.32 -16.01
CA LEU A 569 21.76 0.04 -15.42
C LEU A 569 21.73 0.10 -13.89
N TYR A 570 22.72 0.74 -13.27
CA TYR A 570 22.76 0.93 -11.82
C TYR A 570 21.58 1.76 -11.32
N ASN A 571 21.30 2.90 -11.96
CA ASN A 571 20.17 3.78 -11.63
C ASN A 571 18.80 3.09 -11.81
N ASN A 572 18.73 2.08 -12.69
CA ASN A 572 17.56 1.24 -12.91
C ASN A 572 17.53 -0.02 -12.01
N ASN A 573 18.34 -0.09 -10.95
CA ASN A 573 18.46 -1.21 -10.02
C ASN A 573 18.88 -2.55 -10.67
N ARG A 574 19.53 -2.53 -11.83
CA ARG A 574 20.06 -3.71 -12.53
C ARG A 574 21.53 -3.95 -12.21
N LEU A 575 21.81 -4.23 -10.94
CA LEU A 575 23.18 -4.30 -10.41
C LEU A 575 24.09 -5.31 -11.14
N LYS A 576 23.58 -6.53 -11.41
CA LYS A 576 24.35 -7.58 -12.08
C LYS A 576 24.75 -7.18 -13.50
N ASP A 577 23.83 -6.57 -14.24
CA ASP A 577 24.08 -6.16 -15.63
C ASP A 577 25.05 -4.98 -15.68
N SER A 578 24.94 -4.06 -14.71
CA SER A 578 25.90 -2.96 -14.54
C SER A 578 27.32 -3.50 -14.31
N LEU A 579 27.49 -4.48 -13.41
CA LEU A 579 28.80 -5.12 -13.16
C LEU A 579 29.36 -5.84 -14.40
N LEU A 580 28.50 -6.50 -15.20
CA LEU A 580 28.94 -7.11 -16.46
C LEU A 580 29.49 -6.08 -17.47
N LYS A 581 28.86 -4.91 -17.55
CA LYS A 581 29.33 -3.81 -18.40
C LYS A 581 30.65 -3.23 -17.91
N ILE A 582 30.86 -3.19 -16.61
CA ILE A 582 32.13 -2.78 -16.01
C ILE A 582 33.24 -3.78 -16.34
N ASP A 583 32.96 -5.08 -16.27
CA ASP A 583 33.92 -6.13 -16.67
C ASP A 583 34.26 -6.06 -18.17
N GLU A 584 33.29 -5.74 -19.02
CA GLU A 584 33.52 -5.45 -20.44
C GLU A 584 34.46 -4.24 -20.61
N ALA A 585 34.21 -3.15 -19.89
CA ALA A 585 35.06 -1.95 -19.91
C ALA A 585 36.49 -2.25 -19.47
N LYS A 586 36.70 -3.04 -18.42
CA LYS A 586 38.03 -3.46 -17.96
C LYS A 586 38.79 -4.22 -19.06
N LYS A 587 38.14 -5.17 -19.74
CA LYS A 587 38.75 -5.91 -20.86
C LYS A 587 39.11 -5.01 -22.04
N VAL A 588 38.29 -4.01 -22.34
CA VAL A 588 38.59 -3.01 -23.37
C VAL A 588 39.83 -2.21 -22.98
N LEU A 589 39.94 -1.75 -21.72
CA LEU A 589 41.12 -1.02 -21.25
C LEU A 589 42.39 -1.85 -21.23
N GLU A 590 42.32 -3.13 -20.83
CA GLU A 590 43.46 -4.04 -20.85
C GLU A 590 44.06 -4.15 -22.26
N ASN A 591 43.20 -4.34 -23.26
CA ASN A 591 43.58 -4.51 -24.67
C ASN A 591 43.76 -3.19 -25.43
N TRP A 592 43.47 -2.04 -24.81
CA TRP A 592 43.55 -0.76 -25.49
C TRP A 592 45.00 -0.41 -25.87
N ASN A 593 45.25 -0.26 -27.17
CA ASN A 593 46.47 0.32 -27.70
C ASN A 593 46.35 1.86 -27.67
N ILE A 594 47.05 2.49 -26.73
CA ILE A 594 47.01 3.95 -26.53
C ILE A 594 47.85 4.62 -27.62
N ASP A 595 47.18 5.11 -28.65
CA ASP A 595 47.76 5.78 -29.82
C ASP A 595 47.89 7.30 -29.59
N LEU A 596 49.13 7.80 -29.66
CA LEU A 596 49.52 9.20 -29.47
C LEU A 596 50.24 9.71 -30.73
N PRO A 597 50.19 11.01 -31.04
CA PRO A 597 51.00 11.58 -32.12
C PRO A 597 52.49 11.23 -31.97
N SER A 598 53.17 10.97 -33.09
CA SER A 598 54.55 10.46 -33.11
C SER A 598 55.59 11.46 -32.60
N ASP A 599 55.23 12.74 -32.52
CA ASP A 599 56.05 13.84 -32.03
C ASP A 599 55.83 14.14 -30.53
N VAL A 600 54.96 13.39 -29.84
CA VAL A 600 54.79 13.51 -28.39
C VAL A 600 56.09 13.17 -27.66
N PRO A 601 56.58 14.03 -26.74
CA PRO A 601 57.77 13.73 -25.94
C PRO A 601 57.61 12.45 -25.09
N SER A 602 58.66 11.64 -25.06
CA SER A 602 58.70 10.36 -24.31
C SER A 602 58.22 10.47 -22.85
N PRO A 603 58.59 11.51 -22.06
CA PRO A 603 58.06 11.65 -20.69
C PRO A 603 56.53 11.76 -20.62
N LEU A 604 55.90 12.47 -21.56
CA LEU A 604 54.44 12.63 -21.61
C LEU A 604 53.76 11.33 -22.05
N GLU A 605 54.34 10.61 -23.02
CA GLU A 605 53.89 9.28 -23.42
C GLU A 605 53.92 8.29 -22.25
N GLU A 606 55.03 8.26 -21.50
CA GLU A 606 55.18 7.41 -20.32
C GLU A 606 54.15 7.71 -19.24
N ILE A 607 53.83 8.99 -19.01
CA ILE A 607 52.81 9.42 -18.04
C ILE A 607 51.43 8.93 -18.46
N VAL A 608 51.04 9.15 -19.72
CA VAL A 608 49.74 8.72 -20.24
C VAL A 608 49.58 7.21 -20.09
N LYS A 609 50.54 6.44 -20.64
CA LYS A 609 50.48 4.98 -20.63
C LYS A 609 50.60 4.44 -19.20
N GLY A 610 51.44 5.06 -18.37
CA GLY A 610 51.69 4.66 -17.00
C GLY A 610 50.47 4.86 -16.09
N CYS A 611 49.81 6.00 -16.19
CA CYS A 611 48.60 6.30 -15.41
C CYS A 611 47.42 5.41 -15.83
N ILE A 612 47.18 5.25 -17.14
CA ILE A 612 46.03 4.49 -17.66
C ILE A 612 46.21 2.98 -17.42
N LYS A 613 47.42 2.45 -17.56
CA LYS A 613 47.72 1.01 -17.37
C LYS A 613 48.11 0.65 -15.93
N GLY A 614 48.02 1.58 -14.98
CA GLY A 614 48.31 1.33 -13.56
C GLY A 614 49.78 1.01 -13.26
N LYS A 615 50.72 1.53 -14.06
CA LYS A 615 52.17 1.42 -13.79
C LYS A 615 52.68 2.55 -12.90
N ILE A 616 51.98 3.68 -12.89
CA ILE A 616 52.26 4.82 -12.00
C ILE A 616 51.29 4.74 -10.82
N ASN A 617 51.82 4.78 -9.60
CA ASN A 617 51.04 4.55 -8.38
C ASN A 617 50.86 5.80 -7.51
N SER A 618 51.47 6.93 -7.88
CA SER A 618 51.41 8.16 -7.09
C SER A 618 51.59 9.42 -7.96
N MET A 619 51.07 10.56 -7.50
CA MET A 619 51.27 11.85 -8.16
C MET A 619 52.71 12.35 -8.04
N GLU A 620 53.45 11.94 -7.01
CA GLU A 620 54.87 12.24 -6.84
C GLU A 620 55.72 11.68 -7.99
N GLU A 621 55.40 10.47 -8.46
CA GLU A 621 56.05 9.87 -9.62
C GLU A 621 55.76 10.64 -10.92
N VAL A 622 54.52 11.10 -11.09
CA VAL A 622 54.12 11.96 -12.21
C VAL A 622 54.90 13.27 -12.18
N ILE A 623 54.95 13.94 -11.02
CA ILE A 623 55.67 15.21 -10.85
C ILE A 623 57.14 15.03 -11.24
N LYS A 624 57.81 13.96 -10.76
CA LYS A 624 59.21 13.68 -11.08
C LYS A 624 59.47 13.48 -12.58
N LYS A 625 58.50 12.94 -13.33
CA LYS A 625 58.60 12.78 -14.79
C LYS A 625 58.32 14.08 -15.56
N LEU A 626 57.57 15.01 -14.97
CA LEU A 626 57.22 16.30 -15.57
C LEU A 626 58.25 17.40 -15.28
N THR A 627 58.97 17.32 -14.16
CA THR A 627 60.08 18.23 -13.82
C THR A 627 61.32 17.87 -14.60
#